data_AF-A0A099SJ24-F1
#
_entry.id   AF-A0A099SJ24-F1
#
_cell.length_a   1.000
_cell.length_b   1.000
_cell.length_c   1.000
_cell.angle_alpha   90.00
_cell.angle_beta   90.00
_cell.angle_gamma   90.00
#
_symmetry.space_group_name_H-M   'P 1'
#
loop_
_entity.id
_entity.type
_entity.pdbx_description
1 polymer ?
#
loop_
_entity_poly.entity_id
_entity_poly.type
_entity_poly.pdbx_seq_one_letter_code
_entity_poly.pdbx_strand_id
1 'polypeptide(L)'
;MARLRRFGFSSIRLISAGDIVVPGWVDLHCRFGCTEYGKPHCPPDSLPAEKTREMLRDYRDCLLIEGTPPTADFQRLILKAEGEAFVAGYYKAFALWAGPCSLCTECGWEKGRRKNTLLLFFLLPFC
;
A
#
# COMPACT_ATOMS: atom_id res chain seq x y z
N MET A 1 16.07 -5.24 2.36
CA MET A 1 16.03 -5.45 3.82
C MET A 1 16.82 -4.42 4.63
N ALA A 2 18.16 -4.45 4.68
CA ALA A 2 18.96 -3.68 5.65
C ALA A 2 18.67 -2.15 5.68
N ARG A 3 18.49 -1.50 4.52
CA ARG A 3 18.14 -0.07 4.47
C ARG A 3 16.77 0.25 5.09
N LEU A 4 15.78 -0.63 4.93
CA LEU A 4 14.42 -0.39 5.41
C LEU A 4 14.32 -0.44 6.94
N ARG A 5 15.15 -1.26 7.59
CA ARG A 5 15.27 -1.33 9.07
C ARG A 5 15.85 -0.06 9.70
N ARG A 6 16.34 0.90 8.90
CA ARG A 6 16.81 2.22 9.38
C ARG A 6 15.69 3.24 9.49
N PHE A 7 14.52 2.96 8.90
CA PHE A 7 13.31 3.74 9.17
C PHE A 7 12.70 3.28 10.48
N GLY A 8 12.16 4.21 11.27
CA GLY A 8 11.57 3.97 12.58
C GLY A 8 10.19 3.29 12.52
N PHE A 9 10.05 2.24 11.72
CA PHE A 9 8.87 1.38 11.72
C PHE A 9 8.87 0.48 12.96
N SER A 10 7.68 0.24 13.53
CA SER A 10 7.53 -0.56 14.75
C SER A 10 7.80 -2.04 14.49
N SER A 11 7.33 -2.56 13.36
CA SER A 11 7.70 -3.89 12.89
C SER A 11 7.77 -3.95 11.36
N ILE A 12 8.62 -4.86 10.84
CA ILE A 12 8.76 -5.16 9.41
C ILE A 12 8.84 -6.67 9.29
N ARG A 13 7.86 -7.30 8.65
CA ARG A 13 7.80 -8.74 8.38
C ARG A 13 7.78 -9.01 6.88
N LEU A 14 8.56 -9.99 6.44
CA LEU A 14 8.44 -10.59 5.11
C LEU A 14 7.28 -11.60 5.16
N ILE A 15 6.39 -11.56 4.17
CA ILE A 15 5.31 -12.53 3.95
C ILE A 15 5.31 -12.94 2.48
N SER A 16 4.73 -14.09 2.12
CA SER A 16 4.53 -14.43 0.70
C SER A 16 3.37 -13.62 0.12
N ALA A 17 3.47 -13.27 -1.17
CA ALA A 17 2.33 -12.71 -1.91
C ALA A 17 1.15 -13.71 -1.97
N GLY A 18 1.44 -15.01 -1.88
CA GLY A 18 0.43 -16.07 -1.80
C GLY A 18 -0.32 -16.13 -0.47
N ASP A 19 0.22 -15.55 0.61
CA ASP A 19 -0.46 -15.48 1.91
C ASP A 19 -1.57 -14.40 1.93
N ILE A 20 -1.59 -13.53 0.92
CA ILE A 20 -2.48 -12.37 0.83
C ILE A 20 -3.80 -12.78 0.15
N VAL A 21 -4.86 -12.91 0.95
CA VAL A 21 -6.22 -13.16 0.46
C VAL A 21 -6.96 -11.85 0.22
N VAL A 22 -7.44 -11.64 -1.01
CA VAL A 22 -8.27 -10.48 -1.39
C VAL A 22 -9.67 -10.97 -1.78
N PRO A 23 -10.64 -11.00 -0.84
CA PRO A 23 -11.96 -11.52 -1.11
C PRO A 23 -12.84 -10.51 -1.87
N GLY A 24 -13.73 -11.01 -2.73
CA GLY A 24 -14.63 -10.17 -3.52
C GLY A 24 -15.73 -9.46 -2.73
N TRP A 25 -15.98 -9.85 -1.47
CA TRP A 25 -17.03 -9.25 -0.64
C TRP A 25 -16.62 -7.90 0.00
N VAL A 26 -15.33 -7.52 -0.04
CA VAL A 26 -14.83 -6.29 0.62
C VAL A 26 -15.56 -5.04 0.12
N ASP A 27 -15.85 -4.98 -1.19
CA ASP A 27 -16.58 -3.86 -1.80
C ASP A 27 -18.03 -3.76 -1.26
N LEU A 28 -18.67 -4.89 -0.96
CA LEU A 28 -20.00 -4.93 -0.34
C LEU A 28 -19.94 -4.44 1.11
N HIS A 29 -18.94 -4.87 1.88
CA HIS A 29 -18.75 -4.41 3.26
C HIS A 29 -18.43 -2.92 3.32
N CYS A 30 -17.66 -2.40 2.37
CA CYS A 30 -17.42 -0.97 2.23
C CYS A 30 -18.72 -0.21 1.89
N ARG A 31 -19.49 -0.70 0.91
CA ARG A 31 -20.71 -0.05 0.42
C ARG A 31 -21.89 -0.05 1.41
N PHE A 32 -22.04 -1.12 2.19
CA PHE A 32 -23.20 -1.30 3.08
C PHE A 32 -22.86 -1.21 4.58
N GLY A 33 -21.58 -1.32 4.96
CA GLY A 33 -21.13 -1.32 6.36
C GLY A 33 -20.30 -0.11 6.80
N CYS A 34 -19.92 0.80 5.89
CA CYS A 34 -19.11 1.97 6.21
C CYS A 34 -19.93 3.27 6.14
N THR A 35 -19.92 4.08 7.21
CA THR A 35 -20.52 5.43 7.23
C THR A 35 -19.81 6.40 6.30
N GLU A 36 -18.53 6.14 6.02
CA GLU A 36 -17.63 7.01 5.25
C GLU A 36 -17.59 6.65 3.75
N TYR A 37 -18.48 5.77 3.29
CA TYR A 37 -18.55 5.33 1.90
C TYR A 37 -18.80 6.52 0.94
N GLY A 38 -18.16 6.49 -0.23
CA GLY A 38 -18.24 7.55 -1.24
C GLY A 38 -17.21 8.66 -1.09
N LYS A 39 -16.29 8.58 -0.10
CA LYS A 39 -15.11 9.46 -0.02
C LYS A 39 -14.06 9.12 -1.09
N PRO A 40 -13.06 9.99 -1.36
CA PRO A 40 -12.03 9.80 -2.42
C PRO A 40 -11.04 8.63 -2.23
N HIS A 41 -11.34 7.70 -1.32
CA HIS A 41 -10.63 6.44 -1.07
C HIS A 41 -11.57 5.22 -1.14
N CYS A 42 -12.81 5.42 -1.59
CA CYS A 42 -13.81 4.39 -1.86
C CYS A 42 -13.92 4.14 -3.39
N PRO A 43 -14.57 3.06 -3.83
CA PRO A 43 -14.91 2.87 -5.25
C PRO A 43 -15.73 4.07 -5.78
N PRO A 44 -15.48 4.55 -7.01
CA PRO A 44 -14.61 3.99 -8.05
C PRO A 44 -13.13 4.43 -7.95
N ASP A 45 -12.76 5.26 -6.98
CA ASP A 45 -11.44 5.87 -6.84
C ASP A 45 -10.37 4.96 -6.21
N SER A 46 -10.80 3.85 -5.58
CA SER A 46 -9.94 2.81 -5.00
C SER A 46 -9.59 1.70 -6.00
N LEU A 47 -8.48 0.99 -5.76
CA LEU A 47 -8.11 -0.18 -6.59
C LEU A 47 -9.15 -1.32 -6.42
N PRO A 48 -9.78 -1.84 -7.48
CA PRO A 48 -10.74 -2.93 -7.36
C PRO A 48 -10.10 -4.24 -6.87
N ALA A 49 -10.90 -5.09 -6.20
CA ALA A 49 -10.44 -6.40 -5.70
C ALA A 49 -9.85 -7.30 -6.81
N GLU A 50 -10.42 -7.28 -8.02
CA GLU A 50 -9.89 -8.02 -9.18
C GLU A 50 -8.51 -7.51 -9.60
N LYS A 51 -8.39 -6.20 -9.82
CA LYS A 51 -7.12 -5.57 -10.23
C LYS A 51 -6.04 -5.72 -9.17
N THR A 52 -6.43 -5.74 -7.89
CA THR A 52 -5.53 -6.06 -6.79
C THR A 52 -5.02 -7.50 -6.91
N ARG A 53 -5.90 -8.49 -7.10
CA ARG A 53 -5.52 -9.90 -7.29
C ARG A 53 -4.65 -10.14 -8.52
N GLU A 54 -4.88 -9.44 -9.62
CA GLU A 54 -3.96 -9.44 -10.78
C GLU A 54 -2.58 -8.92 -10.39
N MET A 55 -2.53 -7.74 -9.75
CA MET A 55 -1.29 -7.12 -9.30
C MET A 55 -0.51 -8.03 -8.33
N LEU A 56 -1.17 -8.76 -7.43
CA LEU A 56 -0.48 -9.69 -6.50
C LEU A 56 0.37 -10.74 -7.22
N ARG A 57 -0.06 -11.22 -8.39
CA ARG A 57 0.59 -12.31 -9.15
C ARG A 57 1.97 -11.92 -9.69
N ASP A 58 2.24 -10.62 -9.80
CA ASP A 58 3.52 -10.06 -10.25
C ASP A 58 4.61 -10.08 -9.16
N TYR A 59 4.26 -10.46 -7.93
CA TYR A 59 5.15 -10.46 -6.76
C TYR A 59 5.27 -11.85 -6.15
N ARG A 60 6.42 -12.15 -5.56
CA ARG A 60 6.65 -13.37 -4.79
C ARG A 60 6.55 -13.14 -3.29
N ASP A 61 7.19 -12.09 -2.79
CA ASP A 61 7.21 -11.74 -1.37
C ASP A 61 6.82 -10.26 -1.14
N CYS A 62 6.39 -9.96 0.08
CA CYS A 62 5.78 -8.69 0.48
C CYS A 62 6.28 -8.24 1.86
N LEU A 63 6.21 -6.94 2.14
CA LEU A 63 6.59 -6.38 3.43
C LEU A 63 5.37 -5.88 4.19
N LEU A 64 4.96 -6.64 5.20
CA LEU A 64 4.02 -6.14 6.19
C LEU A 64 4.78 -5.19 7.14
N ILE A 65 4.53 -3.89 7.01
CA ILE A 65 5.13 -2.83 7.83
C ILE A 65 4.09 -2.27 8.79
N GLU A 66 4.44 -2.23 10.06
CA GLU A 66 3.62 -1.68 11.13
C GLU A 66 4.14 -0.29 11.54
N GLY A 67 3.23 0.67 11.61
CA GLY A 67 3.52 2.04 12.01
C GLY A 67 2.74 2.43 13.26
N THR A 68 3.41 3.12 14.18
CA THR A 68 2.76 3.90 15.23
C THR A 68 2.23 5.24 14.68
N PRO A 69 1.14 5.78 15.23
CA PRO A 69 0.72 7.17 14.98
C PRO A 69 1.85 8.17 15.29
N PRO A 70 1.90 9.35 14.62
CA PRO A 70 0.88 9.91 13.73
C PRO A 70 0.84 9.33 12.30
N THR A 71 -0.38 9.20 11.75
CA THR A 71 -0.64 8.60 10.43
C THR A 71 0.12 9.29 9.28
N ALA A 72 0.25 10.62 9.31
CA ALA A 72 0.91 11.37 8.25
C ALA A 72 2.42 11.07 8.19
N ASP A 73 3.08 10.91 9.33
CA ASP A 73 4.51 10.62 9.39
C ASP A 73 4.81 9.18 9.01
N PHE A 74 3.95 8.23 9.40
CA PHE A 74 3.99 6.87 8.87
C PHE A 74 3.87 6.85 7.34
N GLN A 75 2.88 7.54 6.77
CA GLN A 75 2.69 7.63 5.32
C GLN A 75 3.89 8.28 4.60
N ARG A 76 4.52 9.29 5.19
CA ARG A 76 5.79 9.88 4.68
C ARG A 76 6.95 8.89 4.69
N LEU A 77 7.11 8.13 5.79
CA LEU A 77 8.16 7.11 5.92
C LEU A 77 7.96 5.99 4.89
N ILE A 78 6.71 5.56 4.66
CA ILE A 78 6.35 4.56 3.65
C ILE A 78 6.71 5.03 2.23
N LEU A 79 6.37 6.27 1.84
CA LEU A 79 6.76 6.82 0.53
C LEU A 79 8.28 6.97 0.38
N LYS A 80 9.00 7.30 1.46
CA LYS A 80 10.47 7.35 1.44
C LYS A 80 11.10 5.96 1.30
N ALA A 81 10.54 4.97 2.00
CA ALA A 81 10.94 3.57 1.91
C ALA A 81 10.75 3.00 0.50
N GLU A 82 9.62 3.32 -0.15
CA GLU A 82 9.33 2.96 -1.53
C GLU A 82 10.35 3.58 -2.51
N GLY A 83 10.64 4.88 -2.37
CA GLY A 83 11.64 5.58 -3.20
C GLY A 83 13.06 5.00 -3.05
N GLU A 84 13.52 4.75 -1.83
CA GLU A 84 14.80 4.06 -1.58
C GLU A 84 14.84 2.66 -2.22
N ALA A 85 13.71 1.96 -2.23
CA ALA A 85 13.64 0.62 -2.79
C ALA A 85 13.63 0.65 -4.33
N PHE A 86 12.95 1.62 -4.95
CA PHE A 86 13.06 1.89 -6.39
C PHE A 86 14.52 2.17 -6.78
N VAL A 87 15.21 3.05 -6.04
CA VAL A 87 16.64 3.37 -6.22
C VAL A 87 17.55 2.15 -6.01
N ALA A 88 17.15 1.18 -5.18
CA ALA A 88 17.87 -0.08 -4.97
C ALA A 88 17.68 -1.12 -6.10
N GLY A 89 17.10 -0.73 -7.25
CA GLY A 89 16.88 -1.58 -8.42
C GLY A 89 15.51 -2.25 -8.47
N TYR A 90 14.64 -1.97 -7.51
CA TYR A 90 13.33 -2.60 -7.42
C TYR A 90 12.26 -1.77 -8.10
N TYR A 91 12.26 -1.77 -9.44
CA TYR A 91 11.40 -0.92 -10.25
C TYR A 91 9.90 -1.14 -10.03
N LYS A 92 9.47 -2.35 -9.62
CA LYS A 92 8.09 -2.65 -9.15
C LYS A 92 7.83 -2.25 -7.69
N ALA A 93 8.60 -1.31 -7.11
CA ALA A 93 8.33 -0.77 -5.78
C ALA A 93 6.93 -0.15 -5.75
N PHE A 94 6.00 -0.74 -4.98
CA PHE A 94 4.66 -0.20 -4.82
C PHE A 94 4.18 -0.27 -3.38
N ALA A 95 3.95 0.89 -2.79
CA ALA A 95 3.49 1.07 -1.43
C ALA A 95 1.99 1.37 -1.38
N LEU A 96 1.32 0.64 -0.49
CA LEU A 96 -0.12 0.72 -0.24
C LEU A 96 -0.36 0.57 1.28
N TRP A 97 -1.24 1.39 1.86
CA TRP A 97 -1.48 1.49 3.31
C TRP A 97 -2.98 1.56 3.67
N ALA A 98 -3.28 1.42 4.97
CA ALA A 98 -4.64 1.35 5.49
C ALA A 98 -5.27 2.73 5.70
N GLY A 99 -6.54 2.86 5.32
CA GLY A 99 -7.35 4.05 5.61
C GLY A 99 -6.98 5.29 4.78
N PRO A 100 -7.49 6.47 5.17
CA PRO A 100 -7.34 7.69 4.39
C PRO A 100 -5.89 8.18 4.32
N CYS A 101 -5.51 8.73 3.18
CA CYS A 101 -4.30 9.54 3.06
C CYS A 101 -4.46 10.83 3.90
N SER A 102 -3.46 11.13 4.73
CA SER A 102 -3.40 12.30 5.61
C SER A 102 -2.28 13.29 5.23
N LEU A 103 -1.70 13.12 4.03
CA LEU A 103 -0.55 13.88 3.56
C LEU A 103 -0.91 15.24 2.92
N CYS A 104 -2.11 15.35 2.35
CA CYS A 104 -2.57 16.49 1.57
C CYS A 104 -4.07 16.69 1.74
N THR A 105 -4.51 17.96 1.81
CA THR A 105 -5.93 18.33 1.93
C THR A 105 -6.73 17.92 0.69
N GLU A 106 -6.13 18.09 -0.50
CA GLU A 106 -6.68 17.69 -1.79
C GLU A 106 -5.62 16.93 -2.58
N CYS A 107 -6.04 15.93 -3.36
CA CYS A 107 -5.13 15.12 -4.15
C CYS A 107 -4.97 15.69 -5.57
N GLY A 108 -3.81 16.29 -5.86
CA GLY A 108 -3.47 16.74 -7.21
C GLY A 108 -3.27 15.59 -8.19
N TRP A 109 -4.31 15.23 -8.93
CA TRP A 109 -4.32 14.17 -9.94
C TRP A 109 -3.16 14.30 -10.94
N GLU A 110 -2.91 15.51 -11.44
CA GLU A 110 -1.88 15.81 -12.45
C GLU A 110 -0.43 15.52 -11.99
N LYS A 111 -0.20 15.31 -10.69
CA LYS A 111 1.14 15.08 -10.12
C LYS A 111 1.38 13.64 -9.68
N GLY A 112 0.50 12.70 -10.05
CA GLY A 112 0.72 11.26 -9.87
C GLY A 112 0.75 10.79 -8.40
N ARG A 113 -0.03 11.41 -7.50
CA ARG A 113 0.04 11.16 -6.04
C ARG A 113 -1.22 10.57 -5.38
N ARG A 114 -1.99 9.72 -6.06
CA ARG A 114 -2.90 8.77 -5.37
C ARG A 114 -2.16 7.48 -5.04
N LYS A 115 -2.21 7.06 -3.77
CA LYS A 115 -1.89 5.70 -3.29
C LYS A 115 -2.88 5.34 -2.17
N ASN A 116 -4.15 5.26 -2.53
CA ASN A 116 -5.28 5.22 -1.60
C ASN A 116 -5.84 3.78 -1.43
N THR A 117 -4.99 2.77 -1.29
CA THR A 117 -5.38 1.35 -1.03
C THR A 117 -4.21 0.65 -0.29
N LEU A 118 -4.35 -0.62 0.15
CA LEU A 118 -3.52 -1.36 1.13
C LEU A 118 -2.57 -2.44 0.53
N LEU A 119 -1.46 -2.73 1.24
CA LEU A 119 -0.40 -3.78 1.07
C LEU A 119 0.93 -3.35 0.41
N LEU A 120 1.98 -3.23 1.23
CA LEU A 120 3.35 -3.01 0.74
C LEU A 120 3.95 -4.28 0.14
N PHE A 121 4.17 -4.28 -1.18
CA PHE A 121 4.84 -5.36 -1.90
C PHE A 121 6.33 -5.13 -1.91
N PHE A 122 7.11 -6.18 -1.60
CA PHE A 122 8.55 -6.11 -1.72
C PHE A 122 9.25 -7.47 -1.83
N LEU A 123 9.77 -7.71 -3.05
CA LEU A 123 10.84 -8.61 -3.47
C LEU A 123 10.58 -10.11 -3.64
N LEU A 124 10.76 -10.59 -4.88
CA LEU A 124 12.09 -11.09 -5.26
C LEU A 124 12.41 -10.66 -6.71
N PRO A 125 13.69 -10.50 -7.09
CA PRO A 125 14.08 -10.43 -8.48
C PRO A 125 14.10 -11.85 -9.05
N PHE A 126 13.59 -12.02 -10.27
CA PHE A 126 14.01 -13.12 -11.11
C PHE A 126 14.86 -12.58 -12.26
N CYS A 127 15.74 -13.47 -12.71
CA CYS A 127 16.72 -13.31 -13.79
C CYS A 127 16.09 -12.82 -15.10
#